data_AF-A0A854Q6V3-F1
#
_entry.id   AF-A0A854Q6V3-F1
#
_cell.length_a   1.000
_cell.length_b   1.000
_cell.length_c   1.000
_cell.angle_alpha   90.00
_cell.angle_beta   90.00
_cell.angle_gamma   90.00
#
_symmetry.space_group_name_H-M   'P 1'
#
loop_
_entity.id
_entity.type
_entity.pdbx_description
1 polymer ?
#
loop_
_entity_poly.entity_id
_entity_poly.type
_entity_poly.pdbx_seq_one_letter_code
_entity_poly.pdbx_strand_id
1 'polypeptide(L)'
;MRLPRHSSLICLLLAFITIPPVIFILLFLGYFDSSMRVCLPFSLARLSTTAHNTLSCQARPVSSIIMNDTTIQSGNDNATVPEGRLAGFLSSQRDLFLQDLKEGKGKGWTVVMGNQAGDLDSLASSVAFSQLSATLLASRVVPLILSPPKSMGLRPENLLALRNTSIPLTSLLHASQLPVSTIELASQGITFTLVDHNKLLPQFGQGKVNAIIDHHEDENAHTDAPIREITIPTGSCASLVVKHFRPQWEASISRGSPVPPELATLLLSAIVIDTGGLKPGGKATPVDYEAASFLYSISTIAQGQSGSFSITNEVGLPPSLKLLSDTLHDAKSDVANLTTYELLMRDYKEYEWPTQSRNFPTLKVGLSTVPLGLKTWIAKEQDGWETLMSSTEQYMQEGTLDIEGILTTYRSEKKGKHKRQLVLIVRPGGVIRDPQEARSVFERLVGGLEASEVLQLEEWKKEEKVKRQGDERLVKVWVQGNAKATRKQIAPLLKNLMSELQ
;
A
#
# COMPACT_ATOMS: atom_id res chain seq x y z
N MET A 1 64.62 -31.43 -49.45
CA MET A 1 64.02 -30.08 -49.58
C MET A 1 63.17 -29.81 -48.34
N ARG A 2 63.48 -28.72 -47.63
CA ARG A 2 62.78 -28.28 -46.42
C ARG A 2 61.49 -27.56 -46.80
N LEU A 3 60.38 -27.93 -46.16
CA LEU A 3 59.09 -27.22 -46.25
C LEU A 3 59.23 -25.80 -45.66
N PRO A 4 58.61 -24.77 -46.28
CA PRO A 4 58.78 -23.38 -45.89
C PRO A 4 58.02 -23.04 -44.59
N ARG A 5 58.62 -22.13 -43.82
CA ARG A 5 58.32 -21.69 -42.45
C ARG A 5 57.05 -20.81 -42.28
N HIS A 6 55.98 -21.06 -43.04
CA HIS A 6 54.74 -20.26 -42.94
C HIS A 6 53.44 -21.06 -42.71
N SER A 7 53.52 -22.37 -42.41
CA SER A 7 52.33 -23.18 -42.10
C SER A 7 51.62 -22.78 -40.80
N SER A 8 52.31 -22.18 -39.83
CA SER A 8 51.70 -21.78 -38.55
C SER A 8 50.75 -20.59 -38.66
N LEU A 9 50.97 -19.69 -39.63
CA LEU A 9 50.13 -18.49 -39.80
C LEU A 9 48.80 -18.81 -40.48
N ILE A 10 48.82 -19.78 -41.41
CA ILE A 10 47.62 -20.25 -42.13
C ILE A 10 46.72 -21.08 -41.22
N CYS A 11 47.29 -21.90 -40.33
CA CYS A 11 46.52 -22.60 -39.29
C CYS A 11 45.90 -21.63 -38.26
N LEU A 12 46.56 -20.51 -37.96
CA LEU A 12 46.01 -19.49 -37.05
C LEU A 12 44.80 -18.78 -37.68
N LEU A 13 44.89 -18.39 -38.96
CA LEU A 13 43.81 -17.74 -39.69
C LEU A 13 42.59 -18.64 -39.89
N LEU A 14 42.78 -19.95 -40.07
CA LEU A 14 41.67 -20.93 -40.14
C LEU A 14 41.01 -21.18 -38.77
N ALA A 15 41.74 -21.04 -37.66
CA ALA A 15 41.16 -21.07 -36.32
C ALA A 15 40.28 -19.85 -36.04
N PHE A 16 40.58 -18.68 -36.63
CA PHE A 16 39.76 -17.47 -36.49
C PHE A 16 38.39 -17.54 -37.20
N ILE A 17 38.24 -18.40 -38.21
CA ILE A 17 36.98 -18.53 -38.98
C ILE A 17 36.04 -19.60 -38.37
N THR A 18 36.55 -20.47 -37.51
CA THR A 18 35.82 -21.64 -36.99
C THR A 18 35.41 -21.51 -35.52
N ILE A 19 35.82 -20.44 -34.84
CA ILE A 19 35.43 -20.16 -33.45
C ILE A 19 34.19 -19.25 -33.46
N PRO A 20 33.04 -19.70 -32.91
CA PRO A 20 31.83 -18.87 -32.84
C PRO A 20 32.11 -17.54 -32.12
N PRO A 21 31.50 -16.42 -32.54
CA PRO A 21 31.70 -15.09 -31.93
C PRO A 21 31.44 -15.08 -30.41
N VAL A 22 30.67 -16.04 -29.90
CA VAL A 22 30.40 -16.28 -28.47
C VAL A 22 31.66 -16.60 -27.66
N ILE A 23 32.61 -17.36 -28.21
CA ILE A 23 33.85 -17.74 -27.49
C ILE A 23 34.80 -16.54 -27.38
N PHE A 24 34.82 -15.67 -28.40
CA PHE A 24 35.60 -14.44 -28.36
C PHE A 24 35.05 -13.46 -27.31
N ILE A 25 33.72 -13.35 -27.19
CA ILE A 25 33.05 -12.56 -26.14
C ILE A 25 33.39 -13.12 -24.74
N LEU A 26 33.42 -14.44 -24.56
CA LEU A 26 33.76 -15.08 -23.28
C LEU A 26 35.24 -14.88 -22.88
N LEU A 27 36.16 -14.93 -23.86
CA LEU A 27 37.58 -14.63 -23.62
C LEU A 27 37.81 -13.14 -23.33
N PHE A 28 37.04 -12.24 -23.96
CA PHE A 28 37.10 -10.80 -23.72
C PHE A 28 36.52 -10.43 -22.34
N LEU A 29 35.48 -11.14 -21.88
CA LEU A 29 34.89 -10.96 -20.54
C LEU A 29 35.81 -11.44 -19.41
N GLY A 30 36.71 -12.39 -19.67
CA GLY A 30 37.71 -12.86 -18.71
C GLY A 30 38.88 -11.89 -18.48
N TYR A 31 39.00 -10.83 -19.29
CA TYR A 31 40.06 -9.81 -19.20
C TYR A 31 39.63 -8.56 -18.41
N PHE A 32 38.38 -8.50 -17.92
CA PHE A 32 37.94 -7.40 -17.06
C PHE A 32 38.47 -7.57 -15.63
N ASP A 33 39.29 -6.61 -15.22
CA ASP A 33 39.79 -6.44 -13.86
C ASP A 33 38.63 -6.16 -12.87
N SER A 34 38.90 -6.40 -11.59
CA SER A 34 38.01 -6.64 -10.45
C SER A 34 37.03 -5.51 -10.05
N SER A 35 36.80 -4.52 -10.91
CA SER A 35 35.98 -3.34 -10.65
C SER A 35 34.73 -3.20 -11.55
N MET A 36 34.48 -4.11 -12.50
CA MET A 36 33.24 -4.13 -13.29
C MET A 36 32.61 -5.53 -13.33
N ARG A 37 31.65 -5.80 -12.43
CA ARG A 37 30.88 -7.05 -12.43
C ARG A 37 29.70 -6.93 -13.40
N VAL A 38 29.84 -7.53 -14.58
CA VAL A 38 28.71 -7.75 -15.50
C VAL A 38 27.94 -8.99 -15.03
N CYS A 39 26.69 -8.81 -14.62
CA CYS A 39 25.80 -9.88 -14.19
C CYS A 39 24.90 -10.30 -15.36
N LEU A 40 25.00 -11.56 -15.79
CA LEU A 40 24.19 -12.08 -16.90
C LEU A 40 22.91 -12.77 -16.39
N PRO A 41 21.71 -12.43 -16.92
CA PRO A 41 20.44 -12.92 -16.39
C PRO A 41 20.07 -14.36 -16.83
N PHE A 42 21.01 -15.13 -17.38
CA PHE A 42 20.77 -16.48 -17.89
C PHE A 42 21.88 -17.47 -17.50
N SER A 43 21.53 -18.76 -17.42
CA SER A 43 22.45 -19.81 -16.97
C SER A 43 23.47 -20.21 -18.04
N LEU A 44 24.75 -20.01 -17.72
CA LEU A 44 25.90 -20.53 -18.47
C LEU A 44 26.27 -21.99 -18.12
N ALA A 45 25.53 -22.68 -17.25
CA ALA A 45 25.90 -24.00 -16.71
C ALA A 45 26.08 -25.09 -17.78
N ARG A 46 25.43 -24.94 -18.94
CA ARG A 46 25.60 -25.86 -20.09
C ARG A 46 26.90 -25.66 -20.86
N LEU A 47 27.59 -24.52 -20.68
CA LEU A 47 28.80 -24.16 -21.41
C LEU A 47 30.05 -24.22 -20.50
N SER A 48 29.94 -23.71 -19.27
CA SER A 48 31.02 -23.77 -18.28
C SER A 48 30.46 -23.51 -16.88
N THR A 49 30.68 -24.45 -15.97
CA THR A 49 30.33 -24.32 -14.55
C THR A 49 31.12 -23.23 -13.85
N THR A 50 32.39 -23.03 -14.21
CA THR A 50 33.23 -21.96 -13.64
C THR A 50 32.73 -20.58 -14.08
N ALA A 51 32.43 -20.38 -15.36
CA ALA A 51 31.87 -19.10 -15.84
C ALA A 51 30.47 -18.84 -15.27
N HIS A 52 29.67 -19.89 -15.13
CA HIS A 52 28.37 -19.81 -14.48
C HIS A 52 28.49 -19.31 -13.03
N ASN A 53 29.41 -19.85 -12.24
CA ASN A 53 29.58 -19.45 -10.84
C ASN A 53 30.11 -18.01 -10.67
N THR A 54 30.84 -17.48 -11.66
CA THR A 54 31.47 -16.16 -11.56
C THR A 54 30.61 -15.02 -12.15
N LEU A 55 29.75 -15.31 -13.14
CA LEU A 55 29.03 -14.29 -13.93
C LEU A 55 27.49 -14.41 -13.89
N SER A 56 26.95 -15.51 -13.33
CA SER A 56 25.50 -15.74 -13.23
C SER A 56 24.90 -15.08 -11.99
N CYS A 57 23.76 -14.41 -12.14
CA CYS A 57 23.03 -13.76 -11.04
C CYS A 57 22.23 -14.73 -10.14
N GLN A 58 22.73 -15.94 -9.84
CA GLN A 58 21.99 -16.89 -8.99
C GLN A 58 22.28 -16.71 -7.49
N ALA A 59 21.21 -16.61 -6.70
CA ALA A 59 21.26 -16.74 -5.24
C ALA A 59 21.60 -18.18 -4.84
N ARG A 60 22.41 -18.34 -3.79
CA ARG A 60 22.75 -19.63 -3.18
C ARG A 60 21.48 -20.36 -2.70
N PRO A 61 21.45 -21.69 -2.69
CA PRO A 61 20.33 -22.44 -2.15
C PRO A 61 20.22 -22.23 -0.63
N VAL A 62 19.07 -21.75 -0.18
CA VAL A 62 18.72 -21.59 1.25
C VAL A 62 18.23 -22.94 1.76
N SER A 63 19.14 -23.70 2.36
CA SER A 63 18.77 -24.82 3.23
C SER A 63 18.77 -24.32 4.68
N SER A 64 17.65 -24.60 5.36
CA SER A 64 17.44 -24.57 6.83
C SER A 64 17.68 -23.25 7.58
N ILE A 65 16.64 -22.40 7.68
CA ILE A 65 16.40 -21.60 8.90
C ILE A 65 14.87 -21.49 9.13
N ILE A 66 14.29 -22.52 9.75
CA ILE A 66 13.17 -22.34 10.70
C ILE A 66 13.38 -23.37 11.81
N MET A 67 13.68 -22.91 13.03
CA MET A 67 13.04 -23.37 14.26
C MET A 67 13.34 -22.40 15.42
N ASN A 68 12.26 -21.94 16.05
CA ASN A 68 12.09 -21.38 17.40
C ASN A 68 12.93 -20.11 17.73
N ASP A 69 12.41 -19.07 18.38
CA ASP A 69 11.49 -19.06 19.50
C ASP A 69 10.83 -17.67 19.64
N THR A 70 9.73 -17.68 20.37
CA THR A 70 8.93 -16.56 20.86
C THR A 70 9.81 -15.60 21.68
N THR A 71 10.05 -14.38 21.21
CA THR A 71 10.30 -13.20 22.06
C THR A 71 10.23 -11.93 21.23
N ILE A 72 9.24 -11.09 21.52
CA ILE A 72 9.27 -9.68 21.13
C ILE A 72 10.37 -9.06 21.98
N GLN A 73 11.55 -8.83 21.39
CA GLN A 73 12.57 -7.95 21.95
C GLN A 73 12.71 -6.73 21.06
N SER A 74 12.46 -5.56 21.64
CA SER A 74 13.00 -4.31 21.13
C SER A 74 14.53 -4.38 21.20
N GLY A 75 15.20 -4.40 20.05
CA GLY A 75 16.66 -4.42 20.00
C GLY A 75 17.21 -4.28 18.58
N ASN A 76 17.87 -3.14 18.34
CA ASN A 76 18.79 -2.84 17.22
C ASN A 76 18.40 -3.32 15.80
N ASP A 77 17.77 -2.41 15.06
CA ASP A 77 17.62 -2.42 13.60
C ASP A 77 18.99 -2.29 12.88
N ASN A 78 19.81 -3.34 12.90
CA ASN A 78 21.00 -3.42 12.05
C ASN A 78 21.28 -4.82 11.46
N ALA A 79 20.34 -5.75 11.57
CA ALA A 79 20.37 -6.96 10.76
C ALA A 79 19.77 -6.64 9.37
N THR A 80 20.64 -6.42 8.38
CA THR A 80 20.23 -6.22 6.99
C THR A 80 19.52 -7.47 6.47
N VAL A 81 18.20 -7.42 6.34
CA VAL A 81 17.42 -8.43 5.61
C VAL A 81 17.99 -8.49 4.19
N PRO A 82 18.43 -9.65 3.69
CA PRO A 82 18.93 -9.76 2.32
C PRO A 82 17.87 -9.27 1.32
N GLU A 83 18.23 -8.29 0.49
CA GLU A 83 17.34 -7.67 -0.48
C GLU A 83 16.82 -8.71 -1.51
N GLY A 84 15.50 -8.78 -1.68
CA GLY A 84 14.85 -9.70 -2.64
C GLY A 84 14.95 -9.22 -4.09
N ARG A 85 14.60 -10.07 -5.06
CA ARG A 85 14.66 -9.69 -6.49
C ARG A 85 13.70 -8.56 -6.84
N LEU A 86 12.52 -8.54 -6.20
CA LEU A 86 11.54 -7.47 -6.36
C LEU A 86 12.06 -6.14 -5.83
N ALA A 87 12.78 -6.13 -4.71
CA ALA A 87 13.41 -4.94 -4.17
C ALA A 87 14.50 -4.37 -5.08
N GLY A 88 15.34 -5.24 -5.65
CA GLY A 88 16.34 -4.81 -6.64
C GLY A 88 15.71 -4.15 -7.88
N PHE A 89 14.56 -4.65 -8.35
CA PHE A 89 13.79 -3.98 -9.40
C PHE A 89 13.31 -2.58 -8.98
N LEU A 90 12.72 -2.48 -7.78
CA LEU A 90 12.19 -1.22 -7.26
C LEU A 90 13.29 -0.17 -7.12
N SER A 91 14.41 -0.53 -6.50
CA SER A 91 15.60 0.32 -6.37
C SER A 91 16.12 0.77 -7.74
N SER A 92 16.20 -0.14 -8.72
CA SER A 92 16.66 0.19 -10.07
C SER A 92 15.71 1.14 -10.81
N GLN A 93 14.40 0.90 -10.80
CA GLN A 93 13.44 1.79 -11.45
C GLN A 93 13.39 3.16 -10.77
N ARG A 94 13.46 3.21 -9.44
CA ARG A 94 13.56 4.45 -8.66
C ARG A 94 14.76 5.27 -9.11
N ASP A 95 15.95 4.67 -9.12
CA ASP A 95 17.19 5.40 -9.40
C ASP A 95 17.25 5.91 -10.84
N LEU A 96 16.84 5.07 -11.81
CA LEU A 96 16.73 5.48 -13.21
C LEU A 96 15.73 6.62 -13.37
N PHE A 97 14.54 6.49 -12.79
CA PHE A 97 13.52 7.54 -12.89
C PHE A 97 13.99 8.86 -12.28
N LEU A 98 14.59 8.83 -11.09
CA LEU A 98 15.10 10.02 -10.42
C LEU A 98 16.23 10.68 -11.22
N GLN A 99 17.12 9.88 -11.82
CA GLN A 99 18.18 10.39 -12.68
C GLN A 99 17.59 11.05 -13.93
N ASP A 100 16.70 10.36 -14.64
CA ASP A 100 16.07 10.88 -15.84
C ASP A 100 15.27 12.16 -15.57
N LEU A 101 14.57 12.22 -14.45
CA LEU A 101 13.79 13.38 -14.05
C LEU A 101 14.68 14.61 -13.76
N LYS A 102 15.86 14.41 -13.16
CA LYS A 102 16.87 15.46 -12.98
C LYS A 102 17.46 15.95 -14.31
N GLU A 103 17.59 15.04 -15.28
CA GLU A 103 18.14 15.33 -16.61
C GLU A 103 17.09 15.87 -17.60
N GLY A 104 15.82 16.05 -17.18
CA GLY A 104 14.72 16.49 -18.06
C GLY A 104 14.27 15.42 -19.06
N LYS A 105 14.59 14.14 -18.80
CA LYS A 105 14.29 12.97 -19.64
C LYS A 105 13.07 12.18 -19.15
N GLY A 106 12.12 12.87 -18.51
CA GLY A 106 10.87 12.28 -18.00
C GLY A 106 9.98 11.67 -19.08
N LYS A 107 10.06 12.14 -20.34
CA LYS A 107 9.20 11.68 -21.43
C LYS A 107 9.27 10.16 -21.62
N GLY A 108 8.09 9.53 -21.68
CA GLY A 108 7.95 8.09 -21.86
C GLY A 108 7.97 7.28 -20.56
N TRP A 109 8.22 7.91 -19.40
CA TRP A 109 7.92 7.30 -18.11
C TRP A 109 6.41 7.29 -17.83
N THR A 110 5.96 6.23 -17.18
CA THR A 110 4.64 6.16 -16.54
C THR A 110 4.82 6.02 -15.03
N VAL A 111 4.20 6.92 -14.27
CA VAL A 111 4.12 6.83 -12.81
C VAL A 111 2.86 6.06 -12.45
N VAL A 112 3.01 4.99 -11.68
CA VAL A 112 1.90 4.19 -11.17
C VAL A 112 1.67 4.54 -9.71
N MET A 113 0.45 4.89 -9.33
CA MET A 113 0.14 5.29 -7.95
C MET A 113 -1.12 4.61 -7.42
N GLY A 114 -1.03 4.18 -6.17
CA GLY A 114 -2.18 3.88 -5.31
C GLY A 114 -2.84 5.16 -4.79
N ASN A 115 -3.88 5.01 -3.98
CA ASN A 115 -4.54 6.15 -3.34
C ASN A 115 -3.71 6.72 -2.18
N GLN A 116 -4.17 7.85 -1.62
CA GLN A 116 -3.49 8.58 -0.54
C GLN A 116 -3.55 7.88 0.82
N ALA A 117 -4.49 6.95 1.02
CA ALA A 117 -4.58 6.22 2.28
C ALA A 117 -3.35 5.30 2.47
N GLY A 118 -2.78 4.84 1.36
CA GLY A 118 -1.56 4.04 1.32
C GLY A 118 -1.64 2.77 2.15
N ASP A 119 -2.81 2.13 2.15
CA ASP A 119 -2.96 0.78 2.67
C ASP A 119 -2.23 -0.24 1.80
N LEU A 120 -2.28 -1.51 2.22
CA LEU A 120 -1.54 -2.55 1.55
C LEU A 120 -2.01 -2.78 0.11
N ASP A 121 -3.28 -2.55 -0.19
CA ASP A 121 -3.81 -2.75 -1.54
C ASP A 121 -3.26 -1.73 -2.53
N SER A 122 -3.31 -0.44 -2.17
CA SER A 122 -2.68 0.63 -2.93
C SER A 122 -1.17 0.41 -3.14
N LEU A 123 -0.46 -0.01 -2.09
CA LEU A 123 0.98 -0.29 -2.17
C LEU A 123 1.27 -1.50 -3.07
N ALA A 124 0.61 -2.62 -2.83
CA ALA A 124 0.85 -3.86 -3.56
C ALA A 124 0.44 -3.73 -5.04
N SER A 125 -0.71 -3.12 -5.31
CA SER A 125 -1.22 -2.90 -6.65
C SER A 125 -0.30 -2.02 -7.49
N SER A 126 0.25 -0.94 -6.91
CA SER A 126 1.14 -0.03 -7.64
C SER A 126 2.49 -0.67 -7.95
N VAL A 127 3.06 -1.40 -6.97
CA VAL A 127 4.27 -2.21 -7.16
C VAL A 127 4.06 -3.28 -8.23
N ALA A 128 2.93 -4.01 -8.17
CA ALA A 128 2.62 -5.07 -9.11
C ALA A 128 2.43 -4.58 -10.54
N PHE A 129 1.61 -3.56 -10.73
CA PHE A 129 1.39 -3.00 -12.06
C PHE A 129 2.71 -2.52 -12.67
N SER A 130 3.59 -1.92 -11.87
CA SER A 130 4.92 -1.48 -12.32
C SER A 130 5.83 -2.66 -12.68
N GLN A 131 5.99 -3.64 -11.80
CA GLN A 131 6.83 -4.83 -12.07
C GLN A 131 6.34 -5.58 -13.31
N LEU A 132 5.03 -5.81 -13.41
CA LEU A 132 4.42 -6.58 -14.50
C LEU A 132 4.51 -5.80 -15.83
N SER A 133 4.24 -4.51 -15.84
CA SER A 133 4.38 -3.70 -17.06
C SER A 133 5.84 -3.63 -17.53
N ALA A 134 6.79 -3.44 -16.63
CA ALA A 134 8.21 -3.42 -16.98
C ALA A 134 8.69 -4.78 -17.52
N THR A 135 8.32 -5.86 -16.83
CA THR A 135 8.85 -7.21 -17.13
C THR A 135 8.16 -7.84 -18.32
N LEU A 136 6.83 -7.69 -18.44
CA LEU A 136 6.01 -8.40 -19.42
C LEU A 136 5.74 -7.57 -20.67
N LEU A 137 5.74 -6.24 -20.55
CA LEU A 137 5.40 -5.32 -21.63
C LEU A 137 6.57 -4.38 -22.00
N ALA A 138 7.76 -4.56 -21.41
CA ALA A 138 8.94 -3.72 -21.63
C ALA A 138 8.66 -2.20 -21.44
N SER A 139 7.73 -1.87 -20.53
CA SER A 139 7.34 -0.49 -20.26
C SER A 139 8.31 0.20 -19.29
N ARG A 140 8.49 1.51 -19.48
CA ARG A 140 9.30 2.35 -18.59
C ARG A 140 8.38 2.93 -17.51
N VAL A 141 8.33 2.27 -16.35
CA VAL A 141 7.31 2.47 -15.30
C VAL A 141 7.93 2.51 -13.92
N VAL A 142 7.41 3.36 -13.03
CA VAL A 142 7.87 3.44 -11.64
C VAL A 142 6.67 3.52 -10.69
N PRO A 143 6.64 2.72 -9.61
CA PRO A 143 5.62 2.88 -8.58
C PRO A 143 5.97 4.09 -7.70
N LEU A 144 4.99 4.96 -7.48
CA LEU A 144 5.10 6.11 -6.58
C LEU A 144 4.18 5.91 -5.37
N ILE A 145 4.78 5.77 -4.19
CA ILE A 145 4.07 5.65 -2.92
C ILE A 145 3.72 7.06 -2.43
N LEU A 146 2.41 7.33 -2.28
CA LEU A 146 1.92 8.65 -1.87
C LEU A 146 2.06 8.90 -0.37
N SER A 147 2.05 7.85 0.45
CA SER A 147 2.34 7.95 1.88
C SER A 147 3.79 8.38 2.10
N PRO A 148 4.07 9.42 2.90
CA PRO A 148 5.45 9.80 3.22
C PRO A 148 6.20 8.68 3.96
N PRO A 149 7.55 8.61 3.84
CA PRO A 149 8.35 7.60 4.54
C PRO A 149 8.09 7.55 6.05
N LYS A 150 7.97 8.72 6.69
CA LYS A 150 7.68 8.85 8.13
C LYS A 150 6.32 8.26 8.55
N SER A 151 5.39 8.15 7.62
CA SER A 151 4.04 7.64 7.88
C SER A 151 3.90 6.14 7.60
N MET A 152 4.93 5.48 7.07
CA MET A 152 4.89 4.04 6.81
C MET A 152 4.73 3.22 8.10
N GLY A 153 5.27 3.71 9.21
CA GLY A 153 5.14 3.12 10.54
C GLY A 153 3.71 3.08 11.07
N LEU A 154 2.80 3.90 10.52
CA LEU A 154 1.39 3.90 10.91
C LEU A 154 0.67 2.62 10.50
N ARG A 155 1.20 1.90 9.50
CA ARG A 155 0.59 0.68 8.93
C ARG A 155 1.53 -0.51 9.13
N PRO A 156 1.57 -1.09 10.34
CA PRO A 156 2.41 -2.26 10.64
C PRO A 156 2.15 -3.45 9.71
N GLU A 157 0.93 -3.61 9.19
CA GLU A 157 0.60 -4.63 8.19
C GLU A 157 1.36 -4.42 6.87
N ASN A 158 1.58 -3.17 6.45
CA ASN A 158 2.39 -2.87 5.28
C ASN A 158 3.86 -3.23 5.53
N LEU A 159 4.39 -2.86 6.70
CA LEU A 159 5.77 -3.18 7.07
C LEU A 159 6.01 -4.70 7.15
N LEU A 160 5.04 -5.44 7.69
CA LEU A 160 5.08 -6.89 7.75
C LEU A 160 5.05 -7.51 6.34
N ALA A 161 4.18 -7.05 5.45
CA ALA A 161 4.11 -7.53 4.08
C ALA A 161 5.41 -7.25 3.28
N LEU A 162 5.99 -6.05 3.44
CA LEU A 162 7.27 -5.68 2.86
C LEU A 162 8.41 -6.56 3.40
N ARG A 163 8.46 -6.80 4.71
CA ARG A 163 9.44 -7.70 5.34
C ARG A 163 9.30 -9.14 4.82
N ASN A 164 8.08 -9.66 4.73
CA ASN A 164 7.80 -11.01 4.23
C ASN A 164 8.17 -11.20 2.74
N THR A 165 8.37 -10.11 2.02
CA THR A 165 8.74 -10.08 0.60
C THR A 165 10.15 -9.52 0.36
N SER A 166 10.93 -9.35 1.43
CA SER A 166 12.32 -8.85 1.40
C SER A 166 12.46 -7.48 0.69
N ILE A 167 11.48 -6.60 0.88
CA ILE A 167 11.46 -5.23 0.35
C ILE A 167 11.84 -4.25 1.47
N PRO A 168 13.06 -3.68 1.46
CA PRO A 168 13.42 -2.63 2.40
C PRO A 168 12.68 -1.33 2.03
N LEU A 169 12.30 -0.53 3.03
CA LEU A 169 11.62 0.76 2.80
C LEU A 169 12.43 1.69 1.89
N THR A 170 13.76 1.61 1.94
CA THR A 170 14.64 2.41 1.09
C THR A 170 14.40 2.17 -0.40
N SER A 171 13.98 0.96 -0.81
CA SER A 171 13.70 0.63 -2.23
C SER A 171 12.46 1.32 -2.80
N LEU A 172 11.57 1.82 -1.95
CA LEU A 172 10.33 2.49 -2.37
C LEU A 172 10.62 3.95 -2.79
N LEU A 173 9.94 4.39 -3.84
CA LEU A 173 9.92 5.80 -4.25
C LEU A 173 8.71 6.50 -3.63
N HIS A 174 8.97 7.57 -2.89
CA HIS A 174 7.96 8.42 -2.28
C HIS A 174 7.91 9.79 -2.97
N ALA A 175 6.73 10.43 -2.95
CA ALA A 175 6.54 11.76 -3.55
C ALA A 175 7.53 12.82 -3.01
N SER A 176 7.90 12.74 -1.73
CA SER A 176 8.85 13.67 -1.10
C SER A 176 10.30 13.51 -1.58
N GLN A 177 10.63 12.45 -2.33
CA GLN A 177 11.97 12.19 -2.85
C GLN A 177 12.13 12.68 -4.31
N LEU A 178 11.05 13.16 -4.93
CA LEU A 178 11.10 13.71 -6.28
C LEU A 178 11.97 14.98 -6.30
N PRO A 179 12.84 15.15 -7.31
CA PRO A 179 13.68 16.32 -7.47
C PRO A 179 12.91 17.56 -7.97
N VAL A 180 11.64 17.39 -8.32
CA VAL A 180 10.72 18.41 -8.80
C VAL A 180 9.37 18.26 -8.10
N SER A 181 8.55 19.31 -8.12
CA SER A 181 7.18 19.24 -7.60
C SER A 181 6.34 18.24 -8.40
N THR A 182 5.38 17.57 -7.74
CA THR A 182 4.49 16.59 -8.40
C THR A 182 3.70 17.18 -9.57
N ILE A 183 3.40 18.48 -9.53
CA ILE A 183 2.66 19.18 -10.59
C ILE A 183 3.48 19.33 -11.88
N GLU A 184 4.81 19.29 -11.78
CA GLU A 184 5.73 19.42 -12.92
C GLU A 184 5.98 18.11 -13.65
N LEU A 185 5.55 16.96 -13.10
CA LEU A 185 5.76 15.66 -13.75
C LEU A 185 5.09 15.63 -15.13
N ALA A 186 3.87 16.15 -15.25
CA ALA A 186 3.12 16.19 -16.50
C ALA A 186 3.84 17.03 -17.58
N SER A 187 4.43 18.16 -17.21
CA SER A 187 5.15 19.02 -18.17
C SER A 187 6.45 18.39 -18.68
N GLN A 188 6.99 17.41 -17.95
CA GLN A 188 8.11 16.57 -18.42
C GLN A 188 7.69 15.40 -19.34
N GLY A 189 6.41 15.31 -19.71
CA GLY A 189 5.90 14.25 -20.59
C GLY A 189 5.73 12.90 -19.90
N ILE A 190 5.62 12.90 -18.57
CA ILE A 190 5.27 11.73 -17.77
C ILE A 190 3.76 11.51 -17.84
N THR A 191 3.36 10.24 -17.87
CA THR A 191 1.96 9.81 -17.84
C THR A 191 1.66 9.03 -16.56
N PHE A 192 0.38 8.83 -16.27
CA PHE A 192 -0.07 8.27 -14.99
C PHE A 192 -0.90 7.00 -15.17
N THR A 193 -0.71 6.05 -14.26
CA THR A 193 -1.62 4.92 -14.05
C THR A 193 -2.15 5.01 -12.62
N LEU A 194 -3.46 4.87 -12.47
CA LEU A 194 -4.14 4.87 -11.18
C LEU A 194 -4.54 3.45 -10.84
N VAL A 195 -4.16 3.01 -9.64
CA VAL A 195 -4.66 1.76 -9.05
C VAL A 195 -5.33 2.08 -7.73
N ASP A 196 -6.39 1.37 -7.39
CA ASP A 196 -7.11 1.52 -6.11
C ASP A 196 -7.73 2.92 -5.88
N HIS A 197 -7.88 3.68 -6.97
CA HIS A 197 -8.66 4.89 -7.13
C HIS A 197 -8.80 5.23 -8.62
N ASN A 198 -9.77 6.07 -8.98
CA ASN A 198 -10.08 6.37 -10.39
C ASN A 198 -10.01 7.87 -10.75
N LYS A 199 -9.38 8.69 -9.91
CA LYS A 199 -9.20 10.13 -10.15
C LYS A 199 -7.81 10.64 -9.74
N LEU A 200 -7.05 11.11 -10.73
CA LEU A 200 -5.76 11.77 -10.50
C LEU A 200 -5.90 12.96 -9.53
N LEU A 201 -5.01 13.02 -8.54
CA LEU A 201 -5.06 14.04 -7.50
C LEU A 201 -4.61 15.41 -8.03
N PRO A 202 -5.20 16.53 -7.56
CA PRO A 202 -4.86 17.87 -8.05
C PRO A 202 -3.37 18.23 -7.99
N GLN A 203 -2.63 17.68 -7.01
CA GLN A 203 -1.19 17.90 -6.86
C GLN A 203 -0.34 17.38 -8.04
N PHE A 204 -0.90 16.53 -8.90
CA PHE A 204 -0.25 16.04 -10.13
C PHE A 204 -0.68 16.81 -11.39
N GLY A 205 -1.47 17.88 -11.23
CA GLY A 205 -1.93 18.73 -12.33
C GLY A 205 -2.87 18.01 -13.30
N GLN A 206 -2.96 18.52 -14.53
CA GLN A 206 -3.76 17.94 -15.61
C GLN A 206 -2.96 16.87 -16.37
N GLY A 207 -2.41 15.90 -15.64
CA GLY A 207 -1.61 14.81 -16.19
C GLY A 207 -2.42 13.83 -17.03
N LYS A 208 -1.83 13.29 -18.10
CA LYS A 208 -2.48 12.24 -18.91
C LYS A 208 -2.51 10.92 -18.16
N VAL A 209 -3.72 10.40 -17.93
CA VAL A 209 -3.95 9.07 -17.35
C VAL A 209 -4.08 8.03 -18.47
N ASN A 210 -3.22 7.01 -18.45
CA ASN A 210 -3.22 5.94 -19.46
C ASN A 210 -3.99 4.69 -19.01
N ALA A 211 -4.06 4.45 -17.70
CA ALA A 211 -4.71 3.27 -17.15
C ALA A 211 -5.35 3.55 -15.79
N ILE A 212 -6.51 2.95 -15.56
CA ILE A 212 -7.21 2.89 -14.27
C ILE A 212 -7.58 1.43 -14.00
N ILE A 213 -7.19 0.90 -12.85
CA ILE A 213 -7.67 -0.38 -12.32
C ILE A 213 -8.16 -0.13 -10.90
N ASP A 214 -9.46 -0.28 -10.64
CA ASP A 214 -10.05 0.12 -9.36
C ASP A 214 -11.29 -0.70 -8.99
N HIS A 215 -11.61 -0.71 -7.70
CA HIS A 215 -12.79 -1.36 -7.12
C HIS A 215 -13.66 -0.40 -6.28
N HIS A 216 -13.33 0.90 -6.28
CA HIS A 216 -14.14 1.95 -5.69
C HIS A 216 -15.23 2.45 -6.63
N GLU A 217 -16.17 3.24 -6.08
CA GLU A 217 -17.20 3.94 -6.84
C GLU A 217 -16.58 4.81 -7.94
N ASP A 218 -17.17 4.75 -9.12
CA ASP A 218 -16.66 5.44 -10.30
C ASP A 218 -16.93 6.96 -10.20
N GLU A 219 -15.88 7.76 -10.07
CA GLU A 219 -15.96 9.23 -10.04
C GLU A 219 -16.14 9.84 -11.44
N ASN A 220 -16.26 9.03 -12.50
CA ASN A 220 -16.39 9.43 -13.89
C ASN A 220 -15.27 10.34 -14.40
N ALA A 221 -14.08 10.23 -13.80
CA ALA A 221 -12.87 10.93 -14.24
C ALA A 221 -12.10 10.11 -15.29
N HIS A 222 -11.30 10.83 -16.11
CA HIS A 222 -10.37 10.26 -17.10
C HIS A 222 -11.03 9.20 -18.00
N THR A 223 -12.22 9.53 -18.53
CA THR A 223 -13.03 8.61 -19.35
C THR A 223 -12.39 8.25 -20.70
N ASP A 224 -11.36 9.00 -21.09
CA ASP A 224 -10.53 8.78 -22.28
C ASP A 224 -9.29 7.91 -22.01
N ALA A 225 -9.08 7.45 -20.77
CA ALA A 225 -7.99 6.53 -20.44
C ALA A 225 -8.12 5.22 -21.26
N PRO A 226 -7.08 4.81 -22.02
CA PRO A 226 -7.12 3.60 -22.85
C PRO A 226 -7.46 2.31 -22.10
N ILE A 227 -7.01 2.20 -20.84
CA ILE A 227 -7.36 1.09 -19.95
C ILE A 227 -8.17 1.66 -18.81
N ARG A 228 -9.42 1.21 -18.66
CA ARG A 228 -10.30 1.68 -17.60
C ARG A 228 -11.13 0.52 -17.06
N GLU A 229 -10.58 -0.16 -16.06
CA GLU A 229 -11.15 -1.36 -15.44
C GLU A 229 -11.61 -1.05 -14.02
N ILE A 230 -12.87 -0.64 -13.87
CA ILE A 230 -13.49 -0.37 -12.58
C ILE A 230 -14.54 -1.45 -12.31
N THR A 231 -14.30 -2.33 -11.32
CA THR A 231 -15.18 -3.47 -11.02
C THR A 231 -15.66 -3.44 -9.58
N ILE A 232 -16.98 -3.31 -9.40
CA ILE A 232 -17.63 -3.23 -8.08
C ILE A 232 -18.80 -4.23 -8.04
N PRO A 233 -18.90 -5.09 -7.01
CA PRO A 233 -17.94 -5.27 -5.93
C PRO A 233 -16.70 -6.05 -6.41
N THR A 234 -15.55 -5.78 -5.81
CA THR A 234 -14.38 -6.66 -5.78
C THR A 234 -13.71 -6.46 -4.42
N GLY A 235 -13.20 -7.53 -3.81
CA GLY A 235 -12.65 -7.47 -2.46
C GLY A 235 -11.38 -6.63 -2.36
N SER A 236 -10.49 -6.76 -3.35
CA SER A 236 -9.21 -6.05 -3.43
C SER A 236 -8.85 -5.66 -4.87
N CYS A 237 -8.35 -4.44 -5.04
CA CYS A 237 -7.80 -3.94 -6.30
C CYS A 237 -6.64 -4.82 -6.80
N ALA A 238 -5.82 -5.37 -5.91
CA ALA A 238 -4.76 -6.31 -6.24
C ALA A 238 -5.27 -7.50 -7.09
N SER A 239 -6.49 -7.97 -6.84
CA SER A 239 -7.12 -9.04 -7.63
C SER A 239 -7.41 -8.60 -9.07
N LEU A 240 -7.78 -7.34 -9.27
CA LEU A 240 -8.01 -6.77 -10.61
C LEU A 240 -6.70 -6.56 -11.36
N VAL A 241 -5.63 -6.11 -10.68
CA VAL A 241 -4.29 -6.04 -11.28
C VAL A 241 -3.83 -7.44 -11.74
N VAL A 242 -4.05 -8.47 -10.93
CA VAL A 242 -3.76 -9.86 -11.32
C VAL A 242 -4.56 -10.25 -12.56
N LYS A 243 -5.88 -10.01 -12.55
CA LYS A 243 -6.76 -10.31 -13.67
C LYS A 243 -6.29 -9.65 -14.97
N HIS A 244 -5.89 -8.38 -14.92
CA HIS A 244 -5.41 -7.62 -16.07
C HIS A 244 -4.16 -8.24 -16.71
N PHE A 245 -3.16 -8.60 -15.90
CA PHE A 245 -1.89 -9.15 -16.38
C PHE A 245 -1.88 -10.68 -16.52
N ARG A 246 -2.94 -11.38 -16.12
CA ARG A 246 -2.95 -12.86 -16.03
C ARG A 246 -2.52 -13.54 -17.33
N PRO A 247 -3.03 -13.18 -18.53
CA PRO A 247 -2.63 -13.84 -19.76
C PRO A 247 -1.12 -13.73 -20.04
N GLN A 248 -0.54 -12.54 -19.87
CA GLN A 248 0.87 -12.30 -20.10
C GLN A 248 1.74 -12.94 -19.02
N TRP A 249 1.26 -12.94 -17.77
CA TRP A 249 1.97 -13.52 -16.64
C TRP A 249 2.03 -15.05 -16.77
N GLU A 250 0.92 -15.73 -17.05
CA GLU A 250 0.88 -17.18 -17.31
C GLU A 250 1.80 -17.57 -18.47
N ALA A 251 1.76 -16.83 -19.59
CA ALA A 251 2.66 -17.07 -20.72
C ALA A 251 4.15 -16.86 -20.36
N SER A 252 4.47 -16.01 -19.38
CA SER A 252 5.85 -15.78 -18.91
C SER A 252 6.37 -16.90 -18.02
N ILE A 253 5.51 -17.60 -17.29
CA ILE A 253 5.89 -18.69 -16.38
C ILE A 253 6.55 -19.82 -17.18
N SER A 254 5.94 -20.22 -18.31
CA SER A 254 6.49 -21.24 -19.21
C SER A 254 7.84 -20.87 -19.83
N ARG A 255 8.24 -19.59 -19.78
CA ARG A 255 9.49 -19.04 -20.35
C ARG A 255 10.58 -18.78 -19.30
N GLY A 256 10.44 -19.33 -18.10
CA GLY A 256 11.43 -19.21 -17.02
C GLY A 256 11.07 -18.22 -15.91
N SER A 257 9.82 -17.75 -15.86
CA SER A 257 9.25 -16.93 -14.78
C SER A 257 10.13 -15.72 -14.39
N PRO A 258 10.27 -14.72 -15.28
CA PRO A 258 11.07 -13.53 -15.00
C PRO A 258 10.50 -12.67 -13.87
N VAL A 259 9.20 -12.79 -13.57
CA VAL A 259 8.55 -12.08 -12.46
C VAL A 259 8.96 -12.73 -11.12
N PRO A 260 9.45 -11.95 -10.14
CA PRO A 260 9.81 -12.48 -8.83
C PRO A 260 8.61 -13.06 -8.06
N PRO A 261 8.70 -14.26 -7.44
CA PRO A 261 7.62 -14.84 -6.63
C PRO A 261 7.26 -13.99 -5.40
N GLU A 262 8.16 -13.12 -4.96
CA GLU A 262 7.92 -12.11 -3.91
C GLU A 262 6.72 -11.21 -4.27
N LEU A 263 6.53 -10.91 -5.57
CA LEU A 263 5.39 -10.11 -6.02
C LEU A 263 4.06 -10.84 -5.78
N ALA A 264 4.03 -12.15 -6.02
CA ALA A 264 2.82 -12.92 -5.79
C ALA A 264 2.45 -12.99 -4.31
N THR A 265 3.45 -13.11 -3.43
CA THR A 265 3.24 -13.03 -1.97
C THR A 265 2.76 -11.65 -1.53
N LEU A 266 3.28 -10.56 -2.13
CA LEU A 266 2.83 -9.19 -1.83
C LEU A 266 1.36 -8.98 -2.21
N LEU A 267 0.98 -9.38 -3.42
CA LEU A 267 -0.41 -9.31 -3.89
C LEU A 267 -1.34 -10.19 -3.05
N LEU A 268 -0.95 -11.43 -2.72
CA LEU A 268 -1.73 -12.29 -1.80
C LEU A 268 -1.97 -11.61 -0.45
N SER A 269 -0.94 -10.94 0.09
CA SER A 269 -1.04 -10.23 1.36
C SER A 269 -2.12 -9.14 1.31
N ALA A 270 -2.19 -8.35 0.24
CA ALA A 270 -3.24 -7.37 0.03
C ALA A 270 -4.63 -8.04 -0.04
N ILE A 271 -4.77 -9.06 -0.89
CA ILE A 271 -6.03 -9.75 -1.13
C ILE A 271 -6.58 -10.36 0.17
N VAL A 272 -5.76 -11.06 0.95
CA VAL A 272 -6.25 -11.69 2.19
C VAL A 272 -6.64 -10.67 3.25
N ILE A 273 -5.95 -9.53 3.36
CA ILE A 273 -6.34 -8.47 4.31
C ILE A 273 -7.72 -7.90 3.95
N ASP A 274 -7.92 -7.48 2.71
CA ASP A 274 -9.14 -6.73 2.37
C ASP A 274 -10.38 -7.59 2.24
N THR A 275 -10.18 -8.85 1.86
CA THR A 275 -11.25 -9.85 1.83
C THR A 275 -11.60 -10.42 3.21
N GLY A 276 -10.79 -10.14 4.24
CA GLY A 276 -10.97 -10.69 5.59
C GLY A 276 -10.57 -12.17 5.70
N GLY A 277 -9.60 -12.59 4.90
CA GLY A 277 -9.08 -13.95 4.80
C GLY A 277 -9.89 -14.83 3.86
N LEU A 278 -10.43 -14.29 2.77
CA LEU A 278 -11.16 -15.02 1.72
C LEU A 278 -12.26 -15.96 2.26
N LYS A 279 -12.93 -15.56 3.35
CA LYS A 279 -13.94 -16.40 4.01
C LYS A 279 -15.17 -16.58 3.11
N PRO A 280 -15.78 -17.78 3.06
CA PRO A 280 -17.05 -17.99 2.38
C PRO A 280 -18.12 -17.01 2.90
N GLY A 281 -18.86 -16.38 1.98
CA GLY A 281 -19.86 -15.35 2.32
C GLY A 281 -19.28 -14.04 2.87
N GLY A 282 -17.96 -13.86 2.78
CA GLY A 282 -17.25 -12.64 3.15
C GLY A 282 -17.29 -11.58 2.06
N LYS A 283 -16.25 -10.71 2.03
CA LYS A 283 -16.12 -9.64 1.04
C LYS A 283 -15.53 -10.11 -0.30
N ALA A 284 -14.92 -11.29 -0.32
CA ALA A 284 -14.29 -11.84 -1.51
C ALA A 284 -15.33 -12.13 -2.60
N THR A 285 -14.96 -11.83 -3.83
CA THR A 285 -15.71 -12.12 -5.05
C THR A 285 -15.00 -13.23 -5.84
N PRO A 286 -15.62 -13.82 -6.88
CA PRO A 286 -14.95 -14.82 -7.72
C PRO A 286 -13.58 -14.37 -8.25
N VAL A 287 -13.43 -13.08 -8.58
CA VAL A 287 -12.15 -12.51 -9.04
C VAL A 287 -11.07 -12.61 -7.97
N ASP A 288 -11.40 -12.35 -6.70
CA ASP A 288 -10.45 -12.46 -5.59
C ASP A 288 -10.03 -13.91 -5.34
N TYR A 289 -10.98 -14.85 -5.44
CA TYR A 289 -10.71 -16.28 -5.30
C TYR A 289 -9.79 -16.80 -6.40
N GLU A 290 -10.07 -16.43 -7.65
CA GLU A 290 -9.27 -16.82 -8.81
C GLU A 290 -7.86 -16.23 -8.76
N ALA A 291 -7.74 -14.94 -8.42
CA ALA A 291 -6.45 -14.27 -8.28
C ALA A 291 -5.63 -14.90 -7.15
N ALA A 292 -6.23 -15.12 -5.98
CA ALA A 292 -5.54 -15.76 -4.86
C ALA A 292 -5.08 -17.18 -5.19
N SER A 293 -5.92 -17.97 -5.86
CA SER A 293 -5.57 -19.34 -6.29
C SER A 293 -4.35 -19.35 -7.22
N PHE A 294 -4.36 -18.49 -8.25
CA PHE A 294 -3.24 -18.32 -9.17
C PHE A 294 -1.97 -17.89 -8.44
N LEU A 295 -2.05 -16.79 -7.67
CA LEU A 295 -0.89 -16.22 -7.00
C LEU A 295 -0.26 -17.17 -5.98
N TYR A 296 -1.07 -17.92 -5.22
CA TYR A 296 -0.55 -18.86 -4.25
C TYR A 296 0.38 -19.88 -4.93
N SER A 297 -0.02 -20.43 -6.07
CA SER A 297 0.76 -21.44 -6.80
C SER A 297 2.16 -20.97 -7.23
N ILE A 298 2.38 -19.64 -7.31
CA ILE A 298 3.65 -19.02 -7.73
C ILE A 298 4.29 -18.16 -6.63
N SER A 299 3.73 -18.19 -5.42
CA SER A 299 4.19 -17.38 -4.28
C SER A 299 5.34 -18.03 -3.52
N THR A 300 6.04 -17.23 -2.71
CA THR A 300 7.10 -17.73 -1.82
C THR A 300 6.57 -18.59 -0.66
N ILE A 301 5.25 -18.56 -0.39
CA ILE A 301 4.62 -19.25 0.75
C ILE A 301 3.99 -20.61 0.40
N ALA A 302 4.04 -21.02 -0.87
CA ALA A 302 3.47 -22.30 -1.30
C ALA A 302 4.29 -23.54 -0.88
N GLN A 303 5.54 -23.38 -0.41
CA GLN A 303 6.38 -24.46 0.14
C GLN A 303 6.36 -25.80 -0.63
N GLY A 304 6.34 -25.77 -1.97
CA GLY A 304 6.33 -26.98 -2.79
C GLY A 304 4.99 -27.74 -2.84
N GLN A 305 3.93 -27.21 -2.21
CA GLN A 305 2.56 -27.64 -2.47
C GLN A 305 2.16 -27.15 -3.87
N SER A 306 2.50 -27.96 -4.87
CA SER A 306 2.07 -27.79 -6.25
C SER A 306 0.59 -28.19 -6.35
N GLY A 307 -0.29 -27.33 -5.86
CA GLY A 307 -1.73 -27.54 -5.90
C GLY A 307 -2.44 -26.21 -6.01
N SER A 308 -3.21 -26.04 -7.09
CA SER A 308 -4.26 -25.03 -7.16
C SER A 308 -5.21 -25.30 -5.99
N PHE A 309 -5.28 -24.41 -5.01
CA PHE A 309 -6.29 -24.53 -3.96
C PHE A 309 -7.60 -23.94 -4.51
N SER A 310 -8.69 -24.66 -4.32
CA SER A 310 -10.03 -24.17 -4.62
C SER A 310 -10.69 -23.84 -3.30
N ILE A 311 -11.07 -22.58 -3.09
CA ILE A 311 -11.91 -22.20 -1.94
C ILE A 311 -13.35 -22.60 -2.26
N THR A 312 -13.61 -23.90 -2.36
CA THR A 312 -14.97 -24.42 -2.24
C THR A 312 -15.31 -24.54 -0.76
N ASN A 313 -16.60 -24.54 -0.42
CA ASN A 313 -17.10 -24.50 0.97
C ASN A 313 -16.56 -25.60 1.90
N GLU A 314 -15.85 -26.61 1.39
CA GLU A 314 -15.35 -27.76 2.15
C GLU A 314 -13.84 -27.71 2.45
N VAL A 315 -13.05 -26.97 1.68
CA VAL A 315 -11.59 -26.89 1.85
C VAL A 315 -11.21 -25.45 2.18
N GLY A 316 -10.92 -25.19 3.45
CA GLY A 316 -10.47 -23.88 3.91
C GLY A 316 -9.16 -23.43 3.26
N LEU A 317 -8.71 -22.22 3.60
CA LEU A 317 -7.41 -21.72 3.13
C LEU A 317 -6.27 -22.69 3.45
N PRO A 318 -5.28 -22.84 2.54
CA PRO A 318 -4.03 -23.54 2.86
C PRO A 318 -3.42 -23.00 4.17
N PRO A 319 -2.81 -23.84 5.02
CA PRO A 319 -2.30 -23.41 6.33
C PRO A 319 -1.35 -22.21 6.27
N SER A 320 -0.47 -22.12 5.27
CA SER A 320 0.44 -20.98 5.10
C SER A 320 -0.29 -19.69 4.71
N LEU A 321 -1.30 -19.77 3.84
CA LEU A 321 -2.11 -18.62 3.45
C LEU A 321 -3.02 -18.16 4.60
N LYS A 322 -3.52 -19.11 5.40
CA LYS A 322 -4.26 -18.82 6.64
C LYS A 322 -3.38 -18.11 7.66
N LEU A 323 -2.16 -18.61 7.88
CA LEU A 323 -1.17 -17.97 8.76
C LEU A 323 -0.80 -16.56 8.29
N LEU A 324 -0.57 -16.38 6.98
CA LEU A 324 -0.32 -15.05 6.39
C LEU A 324 -1.51 -14.12 6.66
N SER A 325 -2.74 -14.57 6.40
CA SER A 325 -3.94 -13.80 6.69
C SER A 325 -4.01 -13.40 8.17
N ASP A 326 -3.83 -14.34 9.09
CA ASP A 326 -3.99 -14.08 10.52
C ASP A 326 -2.92 -13.10 11.04
N THR A 327 -1.65 -13.34 10.71
CA THR A 327 -0.53 -12.45 11.11
C THR A 327 -0.68 -11.03 10.58
N LEU A 328 -1.17 -10.85 9.34
CA LEU A 328 -1.43 -9.54 8.78
C LEU A 328 -2.61 -8.82 9.46
N HIS A 329 -3.68 -9.54 9.80
CA HIS A 329 -4.81 -8.96 10.53
C HIS A 329 -4.44 -8.59 11.97
N ASP A 330 -3.61 -9.41 12.62
CA ASP A 330 -3.07 -9.13 13.94
C ASP A 330 -2.19 -7.88 13.88
N ALA A 331 -1.28 -7.78 12.91
CA ALA A 331 -0.47 -6.59 12.69
C ALA A 331 -1.33 -5.34 12.44
N LYS A 332 -2.33 -5.40 11.55
CA LYS A 332 -3.25 -4.28 11.25
C LYS A 332 -3.99 -3.77 12.50
N SER A 333 -4.22 -4.65 13.45
CA SER A 333 -4.92 -4.38 14.72
C SER A 333 -3.96 -3.96 15.84
N ASP A 334 -2.66 -4.25 15.71
CA ASP A 334 -1.64 -3.87 16.67
C ASP A 334 -1.26 -2.39 16.51
N VAL A 335 -1.97 -1.56 17.26
CA VAL A 335 -1.69 -0.13 17.37
C VAL A 335 -1.22 0.26 18.77
N ALA A 336 -0.74 -0.72 19.55
CA ALA A 336 -0.37 -0.51 20.95
C ALA A 336 0.74 0.56 21.09
N ASN A 337 1.59 0.72 20.08
CA ASN A 337 2.70 1.67 20.11
C ASN A 337 2.39 3.04 19.49
N LEU A 338 1.24 3.21 18.80
CA LEU A 338 0.90 4.48 18.14
C LEU A 338 0.39 5.53 19.13
N THR A 339 0.93 6.74 19.06
CA THR A 339 0.44 7.92 19.81
C THR A 339 -0.98 8.31 19.38
N THR A 340 -1.66 9.15 20.16
CA THR A 340 -2.99 9.69 19.76
C THR A 340 -2.93 10.38 18.40
N TYR A 341 -1.89 11.18 18.16
CA TYR A 341 -1.68 11.85 16.87
C TYR A 341 -1.57 10.86 15.71
N GLU A 342 -0.75 9.82 15.88
CA GLU A 342 -0.54 8.79 14.86
C GLU A 342 -1.79 7.95 14.61
N LEU A 343 -2.58 7.66 15.65
CA LEU A 343 -3.86 6.97 15.55
C LEU A 343 -4.87 7.77 14.71
N LEU A 344 -4.94 9.09 14.91
CA LEU A 344 -5.81 9.98 14.13
C LEU A 344 -5.36 10.03 12.67
N MET A 345 -4.06 10.21 12.43
CA MET A 345 -3.48 10.34 11.09
C MET A 345 -3.55 9.05 10.25
N ARG A 346 -3.54 7.87 10.88
CA ARG A 346 -3.37 6.57 10.21
C ARG A 346 -4.39 6.26 9.11
N ASP A 347 -5.67 6.52 9.36
CA ASP A 347 -6.76 6.35 8.39
C ASP A 347 -7.67 7.58 8.44
N TYR A 348 -7.06 8.70 8.07
CA TYR A 348 -7.64 10.03 8.05
C TYR A 348 -8.23 10.36 6.67
N LYS A 349 -9.38 11.06 6.66
CA LYS A 349 -9.88 11.76 5.47
C LYS A 349 -10.29 13.17 5.84
N GLU A 350 -9.89 14.10 5.00
CA GLU A 350 -10.15 15.52 5.15
C GLU A 350 -11.20 15.98 4.14
N TYR A 351 -12.03 16.92 4.56
CA TYR A 351 -13.02 17.56 3.71
C TYR A 351 -13.11 19.05 4.00
N GLU A 352 -13.34 19.83 2.96
CA GLU A 352 -13.75 21.22 3.05
C GLU A 352 -15.18 21.31 2.53
N TRP A 353 -16.13 21.60 3.42
CA TRP A 353 -17.55 21.62 3.08
C TRP A 353 -18.14 23.02 3.28
N PRO A 354 -18.89 23.52 2.28
CA PRO A 354 -19.54 24.82 2.39
C PRO A 354 -20.72 24.77 3.37
N THR A 355 -21.01 25.89 4.00
CA THR A 355 -22.19 26.12 4.86
C THR A 355 -23.06 27.24 4.26
N GLN A 356 -24.22 27.51 4.87
CA GLN A 356 -25.05 28.68 4.52
C GLN A 356 -24.64 29.92 5.34
N SER A 357 -23.75 29.76 6.32
CA SER A 357 -23.33 30.85 7.19
C SER A 357 -22.39 31.82 6.50
N ARG A 358 -22.61 33.11 6.72
CA ARG A 358 -21.68 34.15 6.28
C ARG A 358 -20.45 34.26 7.19
N ASN A 359 -20.55 33.82 8.44
CA ASN A 359 -19.46 33.90 9.41
C ASN A 359 -18.43 32.79 9.19
N PHE A 360 -18.90 31.60 8.81
CA PHE A 360 -18.07 30.42 8.56
C PHE A 360 -18.49 29.72 7.25
N PRO A 361 -18.27 30.34 6.08
CA PRO A 361 -18.80 29.88 4.79
C PRO A 361 -18.28 28.50 4.36
N THR A 362 -17.11 28.09 4.86
CA THR A 362 -16.53 26.77 4.64
C THR A 362 -15.95 26.27 5.95
N LEU A 363 -16.24 25.02 6.30
CA LEU A 363 -15.66 24.36 7.46
C LEU A 363 -14.75 23.22 7.03
N LYS A 364 -13.64 23.07 7.76
CA LYS A 364 -12.68 22.00 7.57
C LYS A 364 -12.98 20.85 8.54
N VAL A 365 -13.29 19.68 7.97
CA VAL A 365 -13.74 18.49 8.71
C VAL A 365 -12.78 17.33 8.50
N GLY A 366 -12.28 16.79 9.61
CA GLY A 366 -11.48 15.58 9.64
C GLY A 366 -12.29 14.36 10.10
N LEU A 367 -12.06 13.19 9.47
CA LEU A 367 -12.66 11.92 9.88
C LEU A 367 -11.60 10.81 9.98
N SER A 368 -11.22 10.50 11.23
CA SER A 368 -10.21 9.50 11.58
C SER A 368 -10.83 8.15 11.94
N THR A 369 -10.46 7.07 11.23
CA THR A 369 -10.89 5.71 11.59
C THR A 369 -9.83 5.00 12.43
N VAL A 370 -10.16 4.67 13.68
CA VAL A 370 -9.19 4.16 14.67
C VAL A 370 -9.52 2.73 15.08
N PRO A 371 -8.59 1.75 15.03
CA PRO A 371 -8.88 0.35 15.30
C PRO A 371 -8.84 0.03 16.81
N LEU A 372 -9.07 1.03 17.66
CA LEU A 372 -8.87 0.96 19.10
C LEU A 372 -10.12 1.47 19.81
N GLY A 373 -10.66 0.66 20.72
CA GLY A 373 -11.82 1.07 21.50
C GLY A 373 -11.45 2.18 22.49
N LEU A 374 -12.34 3.17 22.65
CA LEU A 374 -12.05 4.39 23.40
C LEU A 374 -11.69 4.11 24.87
N LYS A 375 -12.27 3.09 25.50
CA LYS A 375 -11.91 2.67 26.87
C LYS A 375 -10.44 2.25 26.96
N THR A 376 -9.98 1.45 26.01
CA THR A 376 -8.59 0.94 25.98
C THR A 376 -7.64 2.06 25.60
N TRP A 377 -8.05 2.93 24.69
CA TRP A 377 -7.29 4.12 24.32
C TRP A 377 -7.08 5.06 25.50
N ILE A 378 -8.15 5.47 26.19
CA ILE A 378 -8.06 6.30 27.39
C ILE A 378 -7.15 5.65 28.43
N ALA A 379 -7.25 4.35 28.66
CA ALA A 379 -6.41 3.66 29.65
C ALA A 379 -4.92 3.63 29.28
N LYS A 380 -4.57 3.82 28.00
CA LYS A 380 -3.18 3.88 27.53
C LYS A 380 -2.56 5.26 27.77
N GLU A 381 -3.37 6.31 27.74
CA GLU A 381 -2.89 7.69 27.88
C GLU A 381 -2.51 8.04 29.33
N GLN A 382 -1.44 8.83 29.50
CA GLN A 382 -0.85 9.13 30.81
C GLN A 382 -1.85 9.70 31.81
N ASP A 383 -2.63 10.72 31.42
CA ASP A 383 -3.68 11.32 32.24
C ASP A 383 -5.09 10.98 31.71
N GLY A 384 -5.20 9.85 31.00
CA GLY A 384 -6.45 9.34 30.47
C GLY A 384 -7.14 10.27 29.49
N TRP A 385 -8.37 10.69 29.84
CA TRP A 385 -9.22 11.52 28.97
C TRP A 385 -8.56 12.86 28.64
N GLU A 386 -7.85 13.45 29.59
CA GLU A 386 -7.24 14.77 29.37
C GLU A 386 -6.15 14.74 28.31
N THR A 387 -5.20 13.81 28.41
CA THR A 387 -4.13 13.65 27.42
C THR A 387 -4.69 13.30 26.04
N LEU A 388 -5.73 12.45 25.99
CA LEU A 388 -6.42 12.11 24.73
C LEU A 388 -7.00 13.37 24.08
N MET A 389 -7.76 14.15 24.83
CA MET A 389 -8.44 15.34 24.31
C MET A 389 -7.46 16.45 23.96
N SER A 390 -6.45 16.73 24.79
CA SER A 390 -5.45 17.75 24.49
C SER A 390 -4.60 17.40 23.26
N SER A 391 -4.23 16.12 23.11
CA SER A 391 -3.52 15.63 21.92
C SER A 391 -4.39 15.73 20.66
N THR A 392 -5.70 15.48 20.80
CA THR A 392 -6.66 15.63 19.70
C THR A 392 -6.85 17.09 19.31
N GLU A 393 -6.94 18.00 20.28
CA GLU A 393 -7.01 19.44 20.02
C GLU A 393 -5.75 19.96 19.33
N GLN A 394 -4.56 19.53 19.77
CA GLN A 394 -3.29 19.85 19.12
C GLN A 394 -3.29 19.34 17.67
N TYR A 395 -3.69 18.10 17.43
CA TYR A 395 -3.84 17.54 16.09
C TYR A 395 -4.78 18.39 15.22
N MET A 396 -5.95 18.74 15.75
CA MET A 396 -6.90 19.62 15.06
C MET A 396 -6.29 21.00 14.79
N GLN A 397 -5.47 21.56 15.69
CA GLN A 397 -4.85 22.89 15.52
C GLN A 397 -3.84 22.87 14.40
N GLU A 398 -2.94 21.89 14.39
CA GLU A 398 -1.96 21.69 13.33
C GLU A 398 -2.62 21.41 11.97
N GLY A 399 -3.70 20.64 11.96
CA GLY A 399 -4.49 20.34 10.76
C GLY A 399 -5.45 21.47 10.34
N THR A 400 -5.54 22.56 11.11
CA THR A 400 -6.51 23.66 10.94
C THR A 400 -7.97 23.20 10.88
N LEU A 401 -8.30 22.10 11.58
CA LEU A 401 -9.64 21.51 11.59
C LEU A 401 -10.57 22.30 12.50
N ASP A 402 -11.80 22.51 12.02
CA ASP A 402 -12.90 23.05 12.84
C ASP A 402 -13.65 21.90 13.53
N ILE A 403 -13.73 20.75 12.86
CA ILE A 403 -14.50 19.59 13.31
C ILE A 403 -13.67 18.32 13.12
N GLU A 404 -13.63 17.46 14.13
CA GLU A 404 -13.04 16.12 14.05
C GLU A 404 -14.07 15.07 14.42
N GLY A 405 -14.20 14.06 13.57
CA GLY A 405 -14.97 12.85 13.84
C GLY A 405 -14.04 11.65 14.01
N ILE A 406 -14.03 11.04 15.21
CA ILE A 406 -13.25 9.83 15.48
C ILE A 406 -14.17 8.61 15.42
N LEU A 407 -13.90 7.70 14.48
CA LEU A 407 -14.68 6.50 14.22
C LEU A 407 -13.91 5.27 14.72
N THR A 408 -14.18 4.81 15.93
CA THR A 408 -13.50 3.63 16.45
C THR A 408 -14.09 2.34 15.87
N THR A 409 -13.25 1.33 15.65
CA THR A 409 -13.65 -0.01 15.18
C THR A 409 -12.80 -1.08 15.85
N TYR A 410 -13.41 -1.91 16.69
CA TYR A 410 -12.66 -2.87 17.50
C TYR A 410 -13.49 -4.12 17.80
N ARG A 411 -12.85 -5.16 18.32
CA ARG A 411 -13.54 -6.35 18.85
C ARG A 411 -13.61 -6.26 20.36
N SER A 412 -14.76 -6.60 20.94
CA SER A 412 -14.92 -6.60 22.39
C SER A 412 -14.11 -7.74 23.03
N GLU A 413 -13.33 -7.43 24.06
CA GLU A 413 -12.51 -8.41 24.80
C GLU A 413 -13.34 -9.60 25.30
N LYS A 414 -14.56 -9.36 25.79
CA LYS A 414 -15.41 -10.39 26.41
C LYS A 414 -16.12 -11.33 25.41
N LYS A 415 -16.47 -10.85 24.21
CA LYS A 415 -17.35 -11.59 23.27
C LYS A 415 -16.80 -11.68 21.85
N GLY A 416 -15.64 -11.10 21.56
CA GLY A 416 -15.04 -11.02 20.22
C GLY A 416 -15.91 -10.29 19.18
N LYS A 417 -17.01 -9.65 19.60
CA LYS A 417 -17.98 -9.01 18.72
C LYS A 417 -17.41 -7.70 18.21
N HIS A 418 -17.56 -7.46 16.92
CA HIS A 418 -17.22 -6.18 16.30
C HIS A 418 -18.10 -5.06 16.88
N LYS A 419 -17.46 -3.94 17.20
CA LYS A 419 -18.05 -2.77 17.83
C LYS A 419 -17.52 -1.50 17.19
N ARG A 420 -18.34 -0.46 17.22
CA ARG A 420 -18.00 0.88 16.77
C ARG A 420 -18.43 1.92 17.79
N GLN A 421 -17.68 3.01 17.85
CA GLN A 421 -18.05 4.23 18.56
C GLN A 421 -17.80 5.40 17.63
N LEU A 422 -18.54 6.48 17.86
CA LEU A 422 -18.36 7.75 17.18
C LEU A 422 -18.03 8.80 18.24
N VAL A 423 -17.02 9.62 17.98
CA VAL A 423 -16.74 10.84 18.73
C VAL A 423 -16.88 12.00 17.77
N LEU A 424 -17.61 13.04 18.16
CA LEU A 424 -17.68 14.31 17.45
C LEU A 424 -17.05 15.39 18.31
N ILE A 425 -16.17 16.19 17.72
CA ILE A 425 -15.47 17.30 18.37
C ILE A 425 -15.64 18.53 17.49
N VAL A 426 -16.06 19.64 18.08
CA VAL A 426 -16.09 20.96 17.43
C VAL A 426 -15.18 21.90 18.21
N ARG A 427 -14.22 22.53 17.53
CA ARG A 427 -13.25 23.41 18.18
C ARG A 427 -13.55 24.88 17.87
N PRO A 428 -13.74 25.76 18.87
CA PRO A 428 -13.74 27.20 18.65
C PRO A 428 -12.32 27.72 18.32
N GLY A 429 -12.23 28.92 17.76
CA GLY A 429 -10.97 29.60 17.44
C GLY A 429 -10.34 29.21 16.10
N GLY A 430 -11.02 28.38 15.30
CA GLY A 430 -10.73 28.16 13.89
C GLY A 430 -11.47 29.18 13.01
N VAL A 431 -12.16 28.68 11.99
CA VAL A 431 -13.12 29.46 11.20
C VAL A 431 -14.29 29.88 12.09
N ILE A 432 -14.76 28.97 12.96
CA ILE A 432 -15.76 29.28 13.98
C ILE A 432 -15.07 30.00 15.15
N ARG A 433 -15.19 31.33 15.20
CA ARG A 433 -14.46 32.16 16.17
C ARG A 433 -15.14 32.22 17.53
N ASP A 434 -16.46 32.32 17.54
CA ASP A 434 -17.22 32.54 18.75
C ASP A 434 -17.56 31.20 19.44
N PRO A 435 -17.30 31.06 20.76
CA PRO A 435 -17.65 29.84 21.49
C PRO A 435 -19.15 29.51 21.51
N GLN A 436 -20.04 30.50 21.47
CA GLN A 436 -21.49 30.24 21.44
C GLN A 436 -21.92 29.73 20.05
N GLU A 437 -21.35 30.29 18.99
CA GLU A 437 -21.52 29.82 17.62
C GLU A 437 -21.01 28.37 17.46
N ALA A 438 -19.83 28.06 18.00
CA ALA A 438 -19.29 26.69 18.03
C ALA A 438 -20.22 25.72 18.76
N ARG A 439 -20.81 26.17 19.88
CA ARG A 439 -21.79 25.36 20.63
C ARG A 439 -23.06 25.11 19.84
N SER A 440 -23.58 26.12 19.12
CA SER A 440 -24.75 25.96 18.26
C SER A 440 -24.49 24.97 17.11
N VAL A 441 -23.33 25.08 16.46
CA VAL A 441 -22.89 24.12 15.44
C VAL A 441 -22.81 22.72 16.04
N PHE A 442 -22.15 22.56 17.19
CA PHE A 442 -22.03 21.28 17.87
C PHE A 442 -23.40 20.64 18.19
N GLU A 443 -24.33 21.40 18.78
CA GLU A 443 -25.67 20.91 19.12
C GLU A 443 -26.47 20.50 17.87
N ARG A 444 -26.38 21.27 16.78
CA ARG A 444 -27.04 20.93 15.51
C ARG A 444 -26.51 19.62 14.91
N LEU A 445 -25.19 19.43 14.94
CA LEU A 445 -24.55 18.22 14.43
C LEU A 445 -24.85 16.99 15.28
N VAL A 446 -24.81 17.15 16.61
CA VAL A 446 -25.20 16.10 17.57
C VAL A 446 -26.64 15.66 17.29
N GLY A 447 -27.59 16.60 17.22
CA GLY A 447 -29.00 16.28 16.96
C GLY A 447 -29.21 15.61 15.60
N GLY A 448 -28.52 16.08 14.56
CA GLY A 448 -28.60 15.49 13.22
C GLY A 448 -28.03 14.06 13.13
N LEU A 449 -26.93 13.79 13.83
CA LEU A 449 -26.35 12.45 13.91
C LEU A 449 -27.23 11.50 14.72
N GLU A 450 -27.79 11.95 15.85
CA GLU A 450 -28.68 11.15 16.69
C GLU A 450 -30.01 10.83 16.00
N ALA A 451 -30.49 11.72 15.13
CA ALA A 451 -31.68 11.48 14.31
C ALA A 451 -31.48 10.41 13.22
N SER A 452 -30.24 9.96 12.96
CA SER A 452 -29.96 8.97 11.92
C SER A 452 -30.35 7.56 12.34
N GLU A 453 -31.41 7.03 11.70
CA GLU A 453 -31.79 5.62 11.83
C GLU A 453 -30.71 4.65 11.33
N VAL A 454 -29.82 5.10 10.43
CA VAL A 454 -28.74 4.29 9.87
C VAL A 454 -27.64 4.04 10.91
N LEU A 455 -27.28 5.05 11.70
CA LEU A 455 -26.16 4.94 12.65
C LEU A 455 -26.57 4.23 13.95
N GLN A 456 -27.83 4.39 14.37
CA GLN A 456 -28.37 3.84 15.62
C GLN A 456 -27.48 4.23 16.81
N LEU A 457 -27.24 5.53 16.97
CA LEU A 457 -26.35 6.05 18.01
C LEU A 457 -27.02 5.93 19.38
N GLU A 458 -26.26 5.40 20.34
CA GLU A 458 -26.66 5.27 21.73
C GLU A 458 -25.65 6.00 22.62
N GLU A 459 -26.12 6.49 23.75
CA GLU A 459 -25.29 7.19 24.74
C GLU A 459 -24.12 6.31 25.22
N TRP A 460 -22.90 6.88 25.20
CA TRP A 460 -21.76 6.24 25.84
C TRP A 460 -21.71 6.55 27.33
N LYS A 461 -22.35 5.70 28.15
CA LYS A 461 -22.50 5.80 29.62
C LYS A 461 -21.22 6.03 30.46
N LYS A 462 -20.04 6.04 29.85
CA LYS A 462 -18.77 6.32 30.53
C LYS A 462 -18.33 7.77 30.40
N GLU A 463 -18.98 8.55 29.54
CA GLU A 463 -18.63 9.95 29.27
C GLU A 463 -18.56 10.78 30.56
N GLU A 464 -19.60 10.70 31.41
CA GLU A 464 -19.66 11.39 32.71
C GLU A 464 -18.57 10.97 33.70
N LYS A 465 -17.98 9.78 33.53
CA LYS A 465 -16.95 9.25 34.43
C LYS A 465 -15.54 9.63 33.99
N VAL A 466 -15.37 10.02 32.73
CA VAL A 466 -14.06 10.33 32.16
C VAL A 466 -13.86 11.82 31.94
N LYS A 467 -14.93 12.58 31.69
CA LYS A 467 -14.88 14.04 31.61
C LYS A 467 -14.72 14.65 33.00
N ARG A 468 -13.78 15.60 33.14
CA ARG A 468 -13.60 16.37 34.37
C ARG A 468 -14.74 17.37 34.54
N GLN A 469 -15.04 17.71 35.79
CA GLN A 469 -15.96 18.80 36.10
C GLN A 469 -15.39 20.13 35.60
N GLY A 470 -16.16 20.86 34.79
CA GLY A 470 -15.71 22.12 34.16
C GLY A 470 -15.00 21.93 32.81
N ASP A 471 -15.02 20.73 32.22
CA ASP A 471 -14.57 20.51 30.85
C ASP A 471 -15.52 21.21 29.85
N GLU A 472 -15.08 22.34 29.28
CA GLU A 472 -15.84 23.15 28.32
C GLU A 472 -15.70 22.67 26.87
N ARG A 473 -14.92 21.59 26.62
CA ARG A 473 -14.70 21.08 25.27
C ARG A 473 -15.99 20.52 24.69
N LEU A 474 -16.28 20.91 23.45
CA LEU A 474 -17.47 20.47 22.72
C LEU A 474 -17.22 19.09 22.10
N VAL A 475 -17.35 18.07 22.94
CA VAL A 475 -17.12 16.66 22.57
C VAL A 475 -18.36 15.83 22.89
N LYS A 476 -18.79 14.96 22.00
CA LYS A 476 -19.85 13.97 22.26
C LYS A 476 -19.38 12.58 21.85
N VAL A 477 -19.69 11.57 22.66
CA VAL A 477 -19.34 10.18 22.39
C VAL A 477 -20.59 9.31 22.32
N TRP A 478 -20.65 8.45 21.31
CA TRP A 478 -21.71 7.46 21.14
C TRP A 478 -21.15 6.04 21.00
N VAL A 479 -21.95 5.08 21.45
CA VAL A 479 -21.88 3.72 20.93
C VAL A 479 -22.67 3.69 19.62
N GLN A 480 -22.07 3.17 18.54
CA GLN A 480 -22.76 3.05 17.26
C GLN A 480 -23.41 1.66 17.17
N GLY A 481 -24.73 1.60 17.27
CA GLY A 481 -25.50 0.36 17.26
C GLY A 481 -25.34 -0.41 15.94
N ASN A 482 -25.37 0.29 14.81
CA ASN A 482 -25.12 -0.30 13.51
C ASN A 482 -23.62 -0.40 13.23
N ALA A 483 -22.98 -1.50 13.63
CA ALA A 483 -21.55 -1.73 13.40
C ALA A 483 -21.16 -1.86 11.90
N LYS A 484 -22.13 -2.01 10.99
CA LYS A 484 -21.87 -2.07 9.53
C LYS A 484 -21.72 -0.67 8.90
N ALA A 485 -22.30 0.37 9.50
CA ALA A 485 -22.12 1.73 9.02
C ALA A 485 -20.68 2.19 9.25
N THR A 486 -20.06 2.74 8.21
CA THR A 486 -18.66 3.18 8.22
C THR A 486 -18.56 4.67 7.93
N ARG A 487 -17.33 5.20 7.77
CA ARG A 487 -17.09 6.54 7.23
C ARG A 487 -17.88 6.80 5.93
N LYS A 488 -18.16 5.77 5.12
CA LYS A 488 -18.97 5.89 3.88
C LYS A 488 -20.43 6.27 4.13
N GLN A 489 -20.97 6.03 5.33
CA GLN A 489 -22.31 6.48 5.72
C GLN A 489 -22.26 7.77 6.54
N ILE A 490 -21.22 7.93 7.37
CA ILE A 490 -21.08 9.09 8.27
C ILE A 490 -20.69 10.35 7.50
N ALA A 491 -19.76 10.28 6.54
CA ALA A 491 -19.29 11.46 5.82
C ALA A 491 -20.39 12.14 4.99
N PRO A 492 -21.21 11.43 4.19
CA PRO A 492 -22.33 12.06 3.48
C PRO A 492 -23.38 12.66 4.42
N LEU A 493 -23.66 12.01 5.56
CA LEU A 493 -24.59 12.52 6.56
C LEU A 493 -24.08 13.84 7.15
N LEU A 494 -22.82 13.89 7.59
CA LEU A 494 -22.20 15.11 8.09
C LEU A 494 -22.16 16.21 7.04
N LYS A 495 -21.82 15.89 5.79
CA LYS A 495 -21.84 16.85 4.68
C LYS A 495 -23.22 17.52 4.52
N ASN A 496 -24.29 16.72 4.56
CA ASN A 496 -25.65 17.25 4.48
C ASN A 496 -25.96 18.18 5.66
N LEU A 497 -25.61 17.77 6.88
CA LEU A 497 -25.79 18.60 8.08
C LEU A 497 -24.99 19.92 8.00
N MET A 498 -23.76 19.90 7.48
CA MET A 498 -22.97 21.13 7.26
C MET A 498 -23.66 22.09 6.30
N SER A 499 -24.26 21.55 5.23
CA SER A 499 -24.95 22.37 4.22
C SER A 499 -26.21 23.07 4.73
N GLU A 500 -26.66 22.74 5.94
CA GLU A 500 -27.81 23.36 6.62
C GLU A 500 -27.39 24.33 7.75
N LEU A 501 -26.10 24.45 8.06
CA LEU A 501 -25.62 25.39 9.09
C LEU A 501 -25.75 26.83 8.58
N GLN A 502 -26.39 27.69 9.37
CA GLN A 502 -26.72 29.09 9.05
C GLN A 502 -25.82 30.10 9.76
#